data_AF-A0A0S8BLB6-F1
#
_entry.id   AF-A0A0S8BLB6-F1
#
_cell.length_a   1.000
_cell.length_b   1.000
_cell.length_c   1.000
_cell.angle_alpha   90.00
_cell.angle_beta   90.00
_cell.angle_gamma   90.00
#
_symmetry.space_group_name_H-M   'P 1'
#
loop_
_entity.id
_entity.type
_entity.pdbx_description
1 polymer ?
#
loop_
_entity_poly.entity_id
_entity_poly.type
_entity_poly.pdbx_seq_one_letter_code
_entity_poly.pdbx_strand_id
1 'polypeptide(L)'
;MRKFVLSPYLLLSLTSLIWAGNFIVGRALRADISAVELNLWRWLLALLILLPLGYRQLLQYRRLLIRHWRLLFLLGFTGIAAFHTSVYTALKTTTAINAVLFLSLSPILIVIGSSISRKDSISRVQLLGILVSLAGAVVLLTRGDFNTLTALQFYQGDLWMLFAVTMWSVYSILLKNKPKELPQLSLLIGSVVCALAMLVIMFLVLQQGQSTVVWSLRVLSGLLYVSIFASIVAFLFWNRGVAEIGPNRAGVFLHLMPVFGALLSVMILQEGIAVYHLAGATLVFTGITMSTRTAR
;
A
#
# COMPACT_ATOMS: atom_id res chain seq x y z
N MET A 1 -22.21 6.05 -24.33
CA MET A 1 -22.03 5.10 -23.20
C MET A 1 -21.44 5.85 -22.01
N ARG A 2 -22.25 6.20 -20.99
CA ARG A 2 -21.73 6.76 -19.73
C ARG A 2 -20.88 5.68 -19.06
N LYS A 3 -19.55 5.79 -19.12
CA LYS A 3 -18.65 4.92 -18.36
C LYS A 3 -19.03 5.08 -16.89
N PHE A 4 -19.38 4.01 -16.20
CA PHE A 4 -19.48 4.01 -14.74
C PHE A 4 -18.11 4.37 -14.17
N VAL A 5 -17.88 5.67 -13.95
CA VAL A 5 -16.68 6.17 -13.30
C VAL A 5 -16.91 5.97 -11.81
N LEU A 6 -16.44 4.83 -11.29
CA LEU A 6 -16.37 4.60 -9.85
C LEU A 6 -15.66 5.78 -9.19
N SER A 7 -16.26 6.30 -8.11
CA SER A 7 -15.70 7.43 -7.37
C SER A 7 -14.29 7.11 -6.88
N PRO A 8 -13.31 8.03 -7.00
CA PRO A 8 -11.96 7.82 -6.50
C PRO A 8 -11.93 7.48 -5.00
N TYR A 9 -12.88 8.00 -4.23
CA TYR A 9 -13.03 7.69 -2.80
C TYR A 9 -13.42 6.24 -2.55
N LEU A 10 -14.30 5.67 -3.37
CA LEU A 10 -14.67 4.26 -3.29
C LEU A 10 -13.48 3.37 -3.68
N LEU A 11 -12.77 3.72 -4.76
CA LEU A 11 -11.57 3.00 -5.18
C LEU A 11 -10.51 2.94 -4.07
N LEU A 12 -10.21 4.07 -3.44
CA LEU A 12 -9.23 4.16 -2.35
C LEU A 12 -9.68 3.43 -1.07
N SER A 13 -10.99 3.43 -0.78
CA SER A 13 -11.55 2.66 0.33
C SER A 13 -11.40 1.15 0.09
N LEU A 14 -11.72 0.68 -1.13
CA LEU A 14 -11.53 -0.72 -1.53
C LEU A 14 -10.05 -1.11 -1.55
N THR A 15 -9.16 -0.23 -2.02
CA THR A 15 -7.71 -0.43 -1.91
C THR A 15 -7.30 -0.68 -0.47
N SER A 16 -7.78 0.14 0.47
CA SER A 16 -7.40 0.05 1.88
C SER A 16 -7.93 -1.24 2.53
N LEU A 17 -9.13 -1.69 2.16
CA LEU A 17 -9.67 -2.99 2.58
C LEU A 17 -8.80 -4.16 2.08
N ILE A 18 -8.47 -4.16 0.79
CA ILE A 18 -7.65 -5.20 0.18
C ILE A 18 -6.24 -5.21 0.79
N TRP A 19 -5.64 -4.05 1.01
CA TRP A 19 -4.32 -4.00 1.64
C TRP A 19 -4.34 -4.36 3.12
N ALA A 20 -5.41 -4.08 3.87
CA ALA A 20 -5.55 -4.61 5.22
C ALA A 20 -5.46 -6.14 5.24
N GLY A 21 -6.14 -6.81 4.31
CA GLY A 21 -6.03 -8.27 4.14
C GLY A 21 -4.62 -8.73 3.71
N ASN A 22 -3.91 -7.97 2.86
CA ASN A 22 -2.52 -8.28 2.48
C ASN A 22 -1.58 -8.33 3.69
N PHE A 23 -1.75 -7.45 4.69
CA PHE A 23 -0.93 -7.49 5.91
C PHE A 23 -1.22 -8.73 6.75
N ILE A 24 -2.48 -9.15 6.83
CA ILE A 24 -2.89 -10.37 7.51
C ILE A 24 -2.26 -11.60 6.82
N VAL A 25 -2.39 -11.70 5.49
CA VAL A 25 -1.82 -12.80 4.70
C VAL A 25 -0.28 -12.80 4.77
N GLY A 26 0.35 -11.64 4.60
CA GLY A 26 1.81 -11.52 4.69
C GLY A 26 2.37 -11.97 6.04
N ARG A 27 1.67 -11.65 7.13
CA ARG A 27 2.06 -12.14 8.47
C ARG A 27 1.78 -13.64 8.63
N ALA A 28 0.69 -14.16 8.09
CA ALA A 28 0.35 -15.57 8.17
C ALA A 28 1.34 -16.47 7.42
N LEU A 29 1.96 -15.97 6.34
CA LEU A 29 2.90 -16.70 5.51
C LEU A 29 4.37 -16.52 5.90
N ARG A 30 4.68 -15.68 6.90
CA ARG A 30 6.07 -15.26 7.21
C ARG A 30 7.05 -16.39 7.54
N ALA A 31 6.53 -17.55 7.96
CA ALA A 31 7.32 -18.74 8.30
C ALA A 31 7.51 -19.69 7.11
N ASP A 32 6.62 -19.63 6.11
CA ASP A 32 6.57 -20.58 4.99
C ASP A 32 7.29 -20.03 3.74
N ILE A 33 7.47 -18.71 3.64
CA ILE A 33 8.06 -18.04 2.48
C ILE A 33 8.85 -16.82 2.91
N SER A 34 10.05 -16.62 2.34
CA SER A 34 10.85 -15.43 2.65
C SER A 34 10.20 -14.14 2.11
N ALA A 35 10.61 -13.00 2.65
CA ALA A 35 10.08 -11.69 2.23
C ALA A 35 10.37 -11.38 0.76
N VAL A 36 11.56 -11.75 0.28
CA VAL A 36 11.98 -11.55 -1.12
C VAL A 36 11.19 -12.46 -2.04
N GLU A 37 11.05 -13.75 -1.69
CA GLU A 37 10.28 -14.72 -2.48
C GLU A 37 8.79 -14.37 -2.53
N LEU A 38 8.20 -13.98 -1.40
CA LEU A 38 6.80 -13.57 -1.38
C LEU A 38 6.58 -12.39 -2.32
N ASN A 39 7.51 -11.42 -2.36
CA ASN A 39 7.43 -10.29 -3.27
C ASN A 39 7.72 -10.67 -4.73
N LEU A 40 8.68 -11.56 -4.97
CA LEU A 40 9.00 -12.06 -6.31
C LEU A 40 7.82 -12.83 -6.90
N TRP A 41 7.34 -13.86 -6.21
CA TRP A 41 6.26 -14.74 -6.68
C TRP A 41 4.97 -13.97 -6.89
N ARG A 42 4.58 -13.07 -5.97
CA ARG A 42 3.33 -12.30 -6.12
C ARG A 42 3.34 -11.42 -7.37
N TRP A 43 4.48 -10.79 -7.69
CA TRP A 43 4.57 -9.88 -8.82
C TRP A 43 4.84 -10.61 -10.13
N LEU A 44 5.48 -11.78 -10.08
CA LEU A 44 5.58 -12.67 -11.22
C LEU A 44 4.19 -13.15 -11.64
N LEU A 45 3.41 -13.67 -10.69
CA LEU A 45 2.02 -14.07 -10.93
C LEU A 45 1.16 -12.89 -11.41
N ALA A 46 1.31 -11.72 -10.78
CA ALA A 46 0.61 -10.52 -11.23
C ALA A 46 0.98 -10.14 -12.67
N LEU A 47 2.26 -10.21 -13.04
CA LEU A 47 2.71 -9.92 -14.40
C LEU A 47 2.13 -10.93 -15.40
N LEU A 48 2.13 -12.23 -15.08
CA LEU A 48 1.55 -13.27 -15.94
C LEU A 48 0.06 -13.04 -16.21
N ILE A 49 -0.67 -12.49 -15.26
CA ILE A 49 -2.09 -12.12 -15.43
C ILE A 49 -2.25 -10.80 -16.20
N LEU A 50 -1.43 -9.79 -15.89
CA LEU A 50 -1.52 -8.47 -16.51
C LEU A 50 -1.04 -8.46 -17.96
N LEU A 51 -0.03 -9.25 -18.30
CA LEU A 51 0.60 -9.25 -19.61
C LEU A 51 -0.41 -9.56 -20.73
N PRO A 52 -1.21 -10.65 -20.72
CA PRO A 52 -2.20 -10.89 -21.77
C PRO A 52 -3.25 -9.79 -21.87
N LEU A 53 -3.63 -9.16 -20.75
CA LEU A 53 -4.61 -8.06 -20.70
C LEU A 53 -4.04 -6.74 -21.25
N GLY A 54 -2.74 -6.50 -21.08
CA GLY A 54 -2.07 -5.24 -21.41
C GLY A 54 -1.10 -5.30 -22.58
N TYR A 55 -0.84 -6.46 -23.17
CA TYR A 55 0.22 -6.66 -24.16
C TYR A 55 0.06 -5.75 -25.39
N ARG A 56 -1.15 -5.69 -25.97
CA ARG A 56 -1.43 -4.81 -27.11
C ARG A 56 -1.18 -3.34 -26.76
N GLN A 57 -1.52 -2.94 -25.54
CA GLN A 57 -1.30 -1.59 -25.04
C GLN A 57 0.20 -1.31 -24.84
N LEU A 58 0.99 -2.25 -24.33
CA LEU A 58 2.44 -2.12 -24.23
C LEU A 58 3.09 -1.88 -25.60
N LEU A 59 2.69 -2.65 -26.62
CA LEU A 59 3.21 -2.49 -27.98
C LEU A 59 2.87 -1.12 -28.58
N GLN A 60 1.64 -0.65 -28.35
CA GLN A 60 1.15 0.65 -28.81
C GLN A 60 1.92 1.80 -28.15
N TYR A 61 2.15 1.73 -26.84
CA TYR A 61 2.80 2.80 -26.05
C TYR A 61 4.30 2.55 -25.80
N ARG A 62 4.94 1.61 -26.51
CA ARG A 62 6.34 1.20 -26.29
C ARG A 62 7.34 2.36 -26.28
N ARG A 63 7.19 3.30 -27.22
CA ARG A 63 8.07 4.48 -27.31
C ARG A 63 7.94 5.38 -26.09
N LEU A 64 6.72 5.52 -25.56
CA LEU A 64 6.46 6.32 -24.37
C LEU A 64 6.99 5.63 -23.10
N LEU A 65 6.84 4.31 -22.99
CA LEU A 65 7.43 3.52 -21.91
C LEU A 65 8.95 3.64 -21.88
N ILE A 66 9.61 3.51 -23.03
CA ILE A 66 11.07 3.68 -23.15
C ILE A 66 11.46 5.12 -22.80
N ARG A 67 10.74 6.13 -23.29
CA ARG A 67 11.03 7.54 -22.97
C ARG A 67 10.96 7.82 -21.47
N HIS A 68 10.03 7.18 -20.76
CA HIS A 68 9.80 7.38 -19.32
C HIS A 68 10.36 6.24 -18.45
N TRP A 69 11.36 5.49 -18.94
CA TRP A 69 11.93 4.34 -18.23
C TRP A 69 12.40 4.67 -16.81
N ARG A 70 12.95 5.88 -16.59
CA ARG A 70 13.41 6.33 -15.26
C ARG A 70 12.26 6.43 -14.27
N LEU A 71 11.10 6.94 -14.71
CA LEU A 71 9.90 7.00 -13.87
C LEU A 71 9.38 5.59 -13.58
N LEU A 72 9.33 4.71 -14.58
CA LEU A 72 8.91 3.31 -14.39
C LEU A 72 9.82 2.56 -13.43
N PHE A 73 11.14 2.75 -13.57
CA PHE A 73 12.14 2.20 -12.66
C PHE A 73 11.93 2.71 -11.24
N LEU A 74 11.78 4.02 -11.04
CA LEU A 74 11.55 4.60 -9.71
C LEU A 74 10.22 4.14 -9.11
N LEU A 75 9.15 4.04 -9.90
CA LEU A 75 7.86 3.53 -9.43
C LEU A 75 7.94 2.04 -9.06
N GLY A 76 8.63 1.24 -9.87
CA GLY A 76 8.90 -0.18 -9.58
C GLY A 76 9.79 -0.38 -8.35
N PHE A 77 10.83 0.44 -8.19
CA PHE A 77 11.69 0.40 -7.02
C PHE A 77 10.91 0.79 -5.76
N THR A 78 10.30 1.97 -5.74
CA THR A 78 9.69 2.54 -4.53
C THR A 78 8.36 1.91 -4.17
N GLY A 79 7.47 1.63 -5.12
CA GLY A 79 6.12 1.11 -4.82
C GLY A 79 6.03 -0.41 -4.81
N ILE A 80 6.99 -1.12 -5.40
CA ILE A 80 6.91 -2.55 -5.64
C ILE A 80 8.04 -3.31 -4.95
N ALA A 81 9.28 -3.14 -5.42
CA ALA A 81 10.43 -3.92 -4.96
C ALA A 81 10.85 -3.55 -3.53
N ALA A 82 11.24 -2.30 -3.29
CA ALA A 82 11.73 -1.85 -2.00
C ALA A 82 10.63 -1.84 -0.94
N PHE A 83 9.46 -1.25 -1.25
CA PHE A 83 8.36 -1.15 -0.30
C PHE A 83 7.91 -2.52 0.23
N HIS A 84 7.48 -3.44 -0.62
CA HIS A 84 6.89 -4.69 -0.14
C HIS A 84 7.92 -5.65 0.44
N THR A 85 9.13 -5.70 -0.11
CA THR A 85 10.20 -6.50 0.51
C THR A 85 10.47 -6.00 1.93
N SER A 86 10.47 -4.67 2.14
CA SER A 86 10.66 -4.08 3.47
C SER A 86 9.47 -4.35 4.40
N VAL A 87 8.23 -4.24 3.93
CA VAL A 87 7.03 -4.61 4.70
C VAL A 87 7.09 -6.06 5.15
N TYR A 88 7.34 -7.01 4.22
CA TYR A 88 7.38 -8.42 4.58
C TYR A 88 8.59 -8.78 5.45
N THR A 89 9.70 -8.07 5.30
CA THR A 89 10.87 -8.22 6.17
C THR A 89 10.55 -7.72 7.59
N ALA A 90 9.87 -6.58 7.70
CA ALA A 90 9.42 -6.06 8.99
C ALA A 90 8.50 -7.02 9.73
N LEU A 91 7.51 -7.60 9.03
CA LEU A 91 6.50 -8.51 9.62
C LEU A 91 7.09 -9.80 10.21
N LYS A 92 8.38 -10.09 9.96
CA LYS A 92 9.10 -11.19 10.60
C LYS A 92 9.39 -10.90 12.08
N THR A 93 9.72 -9.65 12.42
CA THR A 93 10.23 -9.29 13.75
C THR A 93 9.38 -8.28 14.49
N THR A 94 8.65 -7.40 13.80
CA THR A 94 7.74 -6.45 14.43
C THR A 94 6.33 -7.00 14.66
N THR A 95 5.56 -6.33 15.50
CA THR A 95 4.15 -6.65 15.75
C THR A 95 3.27 -6.08 14.62
N ALA A 96 2.10 -6.68 14.37
CA ALA A 96 1.16 -6.10 13.40
C ALA A 96 0.67 -4.71 13.83
N ILE A 97 0.57 -4.46 15.14
CA ILE A 97 0.20 -3.15 15.68
C ILE A 97 1.26 -2.12 15.29
N ASN A 98 2.54 -2.37 15.58
CA ASN A 98 3.65 -1.49 15.18
C ASN A 98 3.65 -1.27 13.66
N ALA A 99 3.55 -2.34 12.87
CA ALA A 99 3.55 -2.23 11.41
C ALA A 99 2.44 -1.31 10.88
N VAL A 100 1.21 -1.45 11.39
CA VAL A 100 0.10 -0.60 10.95
C VAL A 100 0.18 0.81 11.54
N LEU A 101 0.76 1.00 12.72
CA LEU A 101 1.08 2.33 13.27
C LEU A 101 2.06 3.08 12.36
N PHE A 102 3.17 2.44 11.96
CA PHE A 102 4.11 3.03 11.01
C PHE A 102 3.44 3.34 9.67
N LEU A 103 2.61 2.43 9.13
CA LEU A 103 1.83 2.70 7.91
C LEU A 103 0.94 3.94 8.06
N SER A 104 0.36 4.17 9.23
CA SER A 104 -0.46 5.34 9.52
C SER A 104 0.35 6.65 9.51
N LEU A 105 1.68 6.59 9.48
CA LEU A 105 2.53 7.78 9.25
C LEU A 105 2.66 8.12 7.75
N SER A 106 2.30 7.21 6.85
CA SER A 106 2.41 7.43 5.38
C SER A 106 1.72 8.71 4.90
N PRO A 107 0.49 9.05 5.34
CA PRO A 107 -0.18 10.29 4.90
C PRO A 107 0.61 11.55 5.27
N ILE A 108 1.25 11.55 6.45
CA ILE A 108 2.10 12.66 6.90
C ILE A 108 3.33 12.79 6.01
N LEU A 109 4.02 11.67 5.74
CA LEU A 109 5.20 11.66 4.87
C LEU A 109 4.86 12.04 3.42
N ILE A 110 3.70 11.62 2.90
CA ILE A 110 3.21 12.03 1.57
C ILE A 110 3.01 13.54 1.51
N VAL A 111 2.42 14.13 2.55
CA VAL A 111 2.16 15.55 2.65
C VAL A 111 3.46 16.35 2.74
N ILE A 112 4.38 15.96 3.61
CA ILE A 112 5.71 16.58 3.74
C ILE A 112 6.45 16.50 2.40
N GLY A 113 6.55 15.31 1.81
CA GLY A 113 7.23 15.11 0.53
C GLY A 113 6.59 15.88 -0.63
N SER A 114 5.26 15.98 -0.67
CA SER A 114 4.56 16.76 -1.70
C SER A 114 4.80 18.26 -1.55
N SER A 115 4.88 18.77 -0.31
CA SER A 115 5.18 20.19 -0.06
C SER A 115 6.60 20.55 -0.53
N ILE A 116 7.57 19.68 -0.27
CA ILE A 116 8.97 19.86 -0.69
C ILE A 116 9.10 19.74 -2.23
N SER A 117 8.53 18.69 -2.81
CA SER A 117 8.73 18.38 -4.23
C SER A 117 7.96 19.32 -5.18
N ARG A 118 6.79 19.82 -4.78
CA ARG A 118 5.86 20.50 -5.70
C ARG A 118 5.36 21.85 -5.22
N LYS A 119 5.76 22.30 -4.02
CA LYS A 119 5.22 23.51 -3.38
C LYS A 119 3.69 23.49 -3.29
N ASP A 120 3.07 22.29 -3.25
CA ASP A 120 1.63 22.15 -3.08
C ASP A 120 1.26 22.73 -1.70
N SER A 121 0.43 23.76 -1.65
CA SER A 121 -0.04 24.36 -0.40
C SER A 121 -1.02 23.42 0.29
N ILE A 122 -0.68 22.98 1.50
CA ILE A 122 -1.55 22.14 2.32
C ILE A 122 -2.44 23.05 3.16
N SER A 123 -3.76 22.87 3.08
CA SER A 123 -4.67 23.65 3.90
C SER A 123 -4.60 23.18 5.37
N ARG A 124 -4.81 24.11 6.30
CA ARG A 124 -4.88 23.76 7.74
C ARG A 124 -5.94 22.70 8.02
N VAL A 125 -7.07 22.75 7.31
CA VAL A 125 -8.15 21.76 7.41
C VAL A 125 -7.70 20.38 6.95
N GLN A 126 -6.90 20.30 5.87
CA GLN A 126 -6.33 19.04 5.41
C GLN A 126 -5.40 18.43 6.45
N LEU A 127 -4.49 19.24 7.01
CA LEU A 127 -3.59 18.79 8.07
C LEU A 127 -4.36 18.32 9.30
N LEU A 128 -5.36 19.08 9.77
CA LEU A 128 -6.22 18.67 10.88
C LEU A 128 -6.96 17.37 10.57
N GLY A 129 -7.49 17.19 9.36
CA GLY A 129 -8.13 15.94 8.95
C GLY A 129 -7.20 14.73 9.00
N ILE A 130 -5.94 14.91 8.60
CA ILE A 130 -4.91 13.85 8.71
C ILE A 130 -4.65 13.52 10.19
N LEU A 131 -4.48 14.52 11.05
CA LEU A 131 -4.23 14.31 12.47
C LEU A 131 -5.41 13.64 13.18
N VAL A 132 -6.64 14.06 12.88
CA VAL A 132 -7.87 13.47 13.43
C VAL A 132 -8.02 12.01 12.99
N SER A 133 -7.76 11.70 11.72
CA SER A 133 -7.83 10.32 11.23
C SER A 133 -6.70 9.44 11.76
N LEU A 134 -5.49 10.00 11.96
CA LEU A 134 -4.40 9.30 12.64
C LEU A 134 -4.76 9.00 14.10
N ALA A 135 -5.35 9.95 14.83
CA ALA A 135 -5.81 9.71 16.19
C ALA A 135 -6.84 8.57 16.24
N GLY A 136 -7.78 8.53 15.29
CA GLY A 136 -8.71 7.40 15.15
C GLY A 136 -8.03 6.06 14.88
N ALA A 137 -7.04 6.04 13.99
CA ALA A 137 -6.21 4.86 13.73
C ALA A 137 -5.48 4.38 14.98
N VAL A 138 -4.88 5.30 15.75
CA VAL A 138 -4.21 4.97 17.02
C VAL A 138 -5.19 4.36 18.02
N VAL A 139 -6.37 4.95 18.21
CA VAL A 139 -7.41 4.42 19.12
C VAL A 139 -7.81 2.98 18.75
N LEU A 140 -7.95 2.68 17.46
CA LEU A 140 -8.27 1.32 16.99
C LEU A 140 -7.12 0.35 17.27
N LEU A 141 -5.88 0.77 17.02
CA LEU A 141 -4.70 -0.07 17.16
C LEU A 141 -4.33 -0.33 18.62
N THR A 142 -4.61 0.62 19.52
CA THR A 142 -4.39 0.49 20.96
C THR A 142 -5.58 -0.11 21.69
N ARG A 143 -6.68 -0.40 20.97
CA ARG A 143 -7.96 -0.85 21.56
C ARG A 143 -8.47 0.09 22.67
N GLY A 144 -8.16 1.38 22.55
CA GLY A 144 -8.47 2.41 23.55
C GLY A 144 -7.56 2.46 24.79
N ASP A 145 -6.62 1.51 24.96
CA ASP A 145 -5.66 1.52 26.06
C ASP A 145 -4.35 2.20 25.64
N PHE A 146 -4.18 3.46 26.03
CA PHE A 146 -2.99 4.24 25.72
C PHE A 146 -1.71 3.74 26.41
N ASN A 147 -1.82 2.89 27.44
CA ASN A 147 -0.62 2.24 28.01
C ASN A 147 0.05 1.30 27.00
N THR A 148 -0.71 0.83 26.00
CA THR A 148 -0.18 0.09 24.86
C THR A 148 0.88 0.88 24.10
N LEU A 149 0.75 2.22 24.01
CA LEU A 149 1.75 3.07 23.35
C LEU A 149 3.03 3.20 24.17
N THR A 150 2.91 3.31 25.49
CA THR A 150 4.07 3.39 26.39
C THR A 150 4.79 2.05 26.53
N ALA A 151 4.10 0.94 26.28
CA ALA A 151 4.66 -0.41 26.26
C ALA A 151 5.24 -0.80 24.89
N LEU A 152 5.20 0.10 23.88
CA LEU A 152 5.77 -0.19 22.57
C LEU A 152 7.29 -0.41 22.70
N GLN A 153 7.71 -1.62 22.36
CA GLN A 153 9.11 -1.92 22.15
C GLN A 153 9.49 -1.65 20.71
N PHE A 154 10.67 -1.07 20.53
CA PHE A 154 11.25 -0.84 19.22
C PHE A 154 11.95 -2.11 18.74
N TYR A 155 11.46 -2.69 17.65
CA TYR A 155 12.03 -3.87 17.02
C TYR A 155 12.81 -3.51 15.77
N GLN A 156 13.75 -4.36 15.35
CA GLN A 156 14.46 -4.19 14.09
C GLN A 156 13.51 -4.04 12.88
N GLY A 157 12.35 -4.69 12.91
CA GLY A 157 11.32 -4.58 11.88
C GLY A 157 10.71 -3.18 11.76
N ASP A 158 10.79 -2.35 12.80
CA ASP A 158 10.24 -1.00 12.80
C ASP A 158 11.05 -0.07 11.89
N LEU A 159 12.38 -0.25 11.81
CA LEU A 159 13.23 0.44 10.84
C LEU A 159 12.86 0.07 9.40
N TRP A 160 12.57 -1.21 9.15
CA TRP A 160 12.08 -1.67 7.85
C TRP A 160 10.71 -1.08 7.50
N MET A 161 9.81 -0.93 8.48
CA MET A 161 8.53 -0.26 8.27
C MET A 161 8.71 1.22 7.98
N LEU A 162 9.58 1.92 8.72
CA LEU A 162 9.86 3.34 8.47
C LEU A 162 10.41 3.56 7.06
N PHE A 163 11.35 2.71 6.64
CA PHE A 163 11.86 2.72 5.27
C PHE A 163 10.75 2.41 4.26
N ALA A 164 9.90 1.41 4.53
CA ALA A 164 8.77 1.06 3.67
C ALA A 164 7.82 2.24 3.47
N VAL A 165 7.36 2.89 4.54
CA VAL A 165 6.41 4.01 4.43
C VAL A 165 7.01 5.22 3.75
N THR A 166 8.33 5.40 3.87
CA THR A 166 9.08 6.40 3.10
C THR A 166 9.03 6.07 1.61
N MET A 167 9.35 4.82 1.22
CA MET A 167 9.28 4.37 -0.17
C MET A 167 7.87 4.49 -0.75
N TRP A 168 6.84 4.12 0.03
CA TRP A 168 5.44 4.26 -0.35
C TRP A 168 5.03 5.72 -0.59
N SER A 169 5.54 6.62 0.25
CA SER A 169 5.28 8.05 0.13
C SER A 169 5.90 8.61 -1.14
N VAL A 170 7.16 8.24 -1.41
CA VAL A 170 7.86 8.61 -2.65
C VAL A 170 7.12 8.08 -3.87
N TYR A 171 6.71 6.80 -3.86
CA TYR A 171 5.90 6.20 -4.92
C TYR A 171 4.64 7.01 -5.22
N SER A 172 3.89 7.35 -4.17
CA SER A 172 2.63 8.10 -4.28
C SER A 172 2.84 9.50 -4.87
N ILE A 173 3.93 10.18 -4.49
CA ILE A 173 4.29 11.50 -5.03
C ILE A 173 4.74 11.42 -6.49
N LEU A 174 5.51 10.37 -6.84
CA LEU A 174 5.98 10.12 -8.20
C LEU A 174 4.85 9.78 -9.17
N LEU A 175 3.75 9.15 -8.70
CA LEU A 175 2.60 8.86 -9.55
C LEU A 175 1.99 10.12 -10.20
N LYS A 176 2.11 11.30 -9.57
CA LYS A 176 1.65 12.58 -10.15
C LYS A 176 2.52 13.01 -11.35
N ASN A 177 3.68 12.40 -11.58
CA ASN A 177 4.51 12.58 -12.79
C ASN A 177 4.13 11.64 -13.95
N LYS A 178 3.09 10.81 -13.77
CA LYS A 178 2.58 9.95 -14.84
C LYS A 178 2.23 10.79 -16.08
N PRO A 179 2.77 10.47 -17.28
CA PRO A 179 2.36 11.10 -18.54
C PRO A 179 0.87 10.90 -18.79
N LYS A 180 0.16 11.95 -19.23
CA LYS A 180 -1.30 11.90 -19.44
C LYS A 180 -1.68 10.89 -20.52
N GLU A 181 -0.83 10.75 -21.52
CA GLU A 181 -0.98 9.87 -22.67
C GLU A 181 -0.73 8.41 -22.30
N LEU A 182 0.02 8.14 -21.22
CA LEU A 182 0.37 6.78 -20.83
C LEU A 182 -0.79 6.12 -20.08
N PRO A 183 -1.36 5.03 -20.59
CA PRO A 183 -2.42 4.33 -19.88
C PRO A 183 -1.93 3.78 -18.55
N GLN A 184 -2.83 3.73 -17.58
CA GLN A 184 -2.48 3.33 -16.22
C GLN A 184 -2.07 1.86 -16.11
N LEU A 185 -2.69 1.00 -16.92
CA LEU A 185 -2.32 -0.41 -17.02
C LEU A 185 -0.90 -0.57 -17.58
N SER A 186 -0.53 0.17 -18.65
CA SER A 186 0.85 0.18 -19.17
C SER A 186 1.86 0.72 -18.16
N LEU A 187 1.52 1.77 -17.41
CA LEU A 187 2.37 2.29 -16.34
C LEU A 187 2.64 1.22 -15.28
N LEU A 188 1.59 0.52 -14.84
CA LEU A 188 1.70 -0.54 -13.85
C LEU A 188 2.58 -1.67 -14.38
N ILE A 189 2.29 -2.21 -15.57
CA ILE A 189 3.07 -3.31 -16.14
C ILE A 189 4.54 -2.91 -16.34
N GLY A 190 4.81 -1.72 -16.88
CA GLY A 190 6.18 -1.23 -17.03
C GLY A 190 6.93 -1.13 -15.70
N SER A 191 6.26 -0.66 -14.64
CA SER A 191 6.83 -0.59 -13.29
C SER A 191 7.08 -1.98 -12.69
N VAL A 192 6.16 -2.94 -12.93
CA VAL A 192 6.28 -4.34 -12.50
C VAL A 192 7.46 -5.03 -13.18
N VAL A 193 7.65 -4.82 -14.48
CA VAL A 193 8.79 -5.39 -15.22
C VAL A 193 10.12 -4.88 -14.64
N CYS A 194 10.24 -3.57 -14.39
CA CYS A 194 11.42 -3.01 -13.72
C CYS A 194 11.63 -3.60 -12.32
N ALA A 195 10.55 -3.72 -11.54
CA ALA A 195 10.60 -4.26 -10.19
C ALA A 195 11.00 -5.74 -10.17
N LEU A 196 10.49 -6.56 -11.09
CA LEU A 196 10.84 -7.97 -11.19
C LEU A 196 12.31 -8.16 -11.54
N ALA A 197 12.89 -7.34 -12.41
CA ALA A 197 14.32 -7.37 -12.67
C ALA A 197 15.14 -7.14 -11.37
N MET A 198 14.72 -6.17 -10.55
CA MET A 198 15.36 -5.92 -9.25
C MET A 198 15.14 -7.08 -8.27
N LEU A 199 13.93 -7.64 -8.21
CA LEU A 199 13.60 -8.74 -7.31
C LEU A 199 14.33 -10.04 -7.66
N VAL A 200 14.52 -10.33 -8.95
CA VAL A 200 15.35 -11.45 -9.41
C VAL A 200 16.80 -11.26 -8.96
N ILE A 201 17.36 -10.06 -9.10
CA ILE A 201 18.71 -9.77 -8.59
C ILE A 201 18.77 -9.96 -7.07
N MET A 202 17.80 -9.44 -6.32
CA MET A 202 17.73 -9.63 -4.87
C MET A 202 17.63 -11.10 -4.48
N PHE A 203 16.83 -11.89 -5.20
CA PHE A 203 16.71 -13.34 -4.99
C PHE A 203 18.04 -14.07 -5.22
N LEU A 204 18.72 -13.75 -6.31
CA LEU A 204 20.03 -14.34 -6.63
C LEU A 204 21.10 -13.96 -5.61
N VAL A 205 21.14 -12.70 -5.17
CA VAL A 205 22.17 -12.20 -4.22
C VAL A 205 21.90 -12.66 -2.79
N LEU A 206 20.66 -12.55 -2.31
CA LEU A 206 20.33 -12.80 -0.90
C LEU A 206 20.03 -14.26 -0.59
N GLN A 207 19.59 -15.03 -1.59
CA GLN A 207 19.21 -16.43 -1.41
C GLN A 207 20.01 -17.38 -2.29
N GLN A 208 21.03 -16.88 -3.00
CA GLN A 208 21.89 -17.69 -3.88
C GLN A 208 21.09 -18.47 -4.93
N GLY A 209 19.91 -17.97 -5.31
CA GLY A 209 18.98 -18.66 -6.21
C GLY A 209 18.26 -19.86 -5.60
N GLN A 210 18.45 -20.14 -4.30
CA GLN A 210 17.82 -21.26 -3.61
C GLN A 210 16.50 -20.83 -2.98
N SER A 211 15.42 -21.46 -3.48
CA SER A 211 14.08 -21.24 -2.97
C SER A 211 13.92 -21.88 -1.59
N THR A 212 13.39 -21.12 -0.63
CA THR A 212 13.08 -21.58 0.74
C THR A 212 11.58 -21.79 0.98
N VAL A 213 10.77 -21.65 -0.08
CA VAL A 213 9.31 -21.79 0.00
C VAL A 213 8.89 -23.19 0.45
N VAL A 214 8.12 -23.26 1.53
CA VAL A 214 7.39 -24.45 1.96
C VAL A 214 6.02 -24.46 1.28
N TRP A 215 5.93 -25.13 0.13
CA TRP A 215 4.70 -25.16 -0.65
C TRP A 215 3.57 -25.86 0.08
N SER A 216 2.44 -25.16 0.20
CA SER A 216 1.21 -25.67 0.80
C SER A 216 0.00 -24.98 0.17
N LEU A 217 -1.20 -25.55 0.37
CA LEU A 217 -2.45 -24.91 -0.07
C LEU A 217 -2.62 -23.52 0.57
N ARG A 218 -2.10 -23.33 1.78
CA ARG A 218 -2.07 -22.05 2.49
C ARG A 218 -1.21 -21.01 1.75
N VAL A 219 0.01 -21.38 1.37
CA VAL A 219 0.90 -20.50 0.60
C VAL A 219 0.32 -20.20 -0.77
N LEU A 220 -0.24 -21.19 -1.46
CA LEU A 220 -0.81 -21.00 -2.80
C LEU A 220 -2.04 -20.07 -2.77
N SER A 221 -2.98 -20.30 -1.86
CA SER A 221 -4.16 -19.43 -1.71
C SER A 221 -3.79 -18.02 -1.28
N GLY A 222 -2.83 -17.88 -0.36
CA GLY A 222 -2.30 -16.58 0.02
C GLY A 222 -1.60 -15.85 -1.13
N LEU A 223 -0.78 -16.54 -1.91
CA LEU A 223 -0.13 -16.01 -3.12
C LEU A 223 -1.16 -15.55 -4.16
N LEU A 224 -2.20 -16.34 -4.43
CA LEU A 224 -3.28 -15.95 -5.35
C LEU A 224 -3.98 -14.68 -4.88
N TYR A 225 -4.32 -14.59 -3.59
CA TYR A 225 -4.93 -13.40 -3.02
C TYR A 225 -4.05 -12.16 -3.18
N VAL A 226 -2.76 -12.24 -2.77
CA VAL A 226 -1.87 -11.07 -2.83
C VAL A 226 -1.50 -10.69 -4.26
N SER A 227 -1.47 -11.65 -5.19
CA SER A 227 -1.16 -11.38 -6.61
C SER A 227 -2.33 -10.71 -7.31
N ILE A 228 -3.55 -11.23 -7.14
CA ILE A 228 -4.72 -10.73 -7.84
C ILE A 228 -5.25 -9.46 -7.17
N PHE A 229 -5.63 -9.56 -5.90
CA PHE A 229 -6.32 -8.46 -5.23
C PHE A 229 -5.32 -7.39 -4.79
N ALA A 230 -4.31 -7.77 -4.00
CA ALA A 230 -3.40 -6.78 -3.41
C ALA A 230 -2.43 -6.14 -4.42
N SER A 231 -2.02 -6.87 -5.47
CA SER A 231 -1.04 -6.37 -6.44
C SER A 231 -1.67 -5.83 -7.72
N ILE A 232 -2.74 -6.42 -8.26
CA ILE A 232 -3.38 -5.90 -9.47
C ILE A 232 -4.50 -4.92 -9.12
N VAL A 233 -5.56 -5.42 -8.47
CA VAL A 233 -6.80 -4.64 -8.26
C VAL A 233 -6.51 -3.40 -7.41
N ALA A 234 -5.86 -3.58 -6.26
CA ALA A 234 -5.59 -2.48 -5.33
C ALA A 234 -4.63 -1.43 -5.91
N PHE A 235 -3.63 -1.82 -6.72
CA PHE A 235 -2.74 -0.86 -7.40
C PHE A 235 -3.45 -0.10 -8.52
N LEU A 236 -4.32 -0.75 -9.29
CA LEU A 236 -5.14 -0.06 -10.28
C LEU A 236 -6.09 0.95 -9.62
N PHE A 237 -6.67 0.60 -8.47
CA PHE A 237 -7.54 1.50 -7.72
C PHE A 237 -6.75 2.65 -7.09
N TRP A 238 -5.61 2.37 -6.45
CA TRP A 238 -4.74 3.37 -5.84
C TRP A 238 -4.21 4.36 -6.87
N ASN A 239 -3.60 3.87 -7.95
CA ASN A 239 -3.00 4.72 -8.98
C ASN A 239 -4.07 5.61 -9.64
N ARG A 240 -5.31 5.14 -9.71
CA ARG A 240 -6.42 5.90 -10.28
C ARG A 240 -6.89 6.96 -9.29
N GLY A 241 -7.10 6.59 -8.03
CA GLY A 241 -7.43 7.53 -6.96
C GLY A 241 -6.39 8.64 -6.83
N VAL A 242 -5.10 8.29 -6.78
CA VAL A 242 -4.00 9.26 -6.74
C VAL A 242 -3.97 10.15 -7.99
N ALA A 243 -4.21 9.61 -9.18
CA ALA A 243 -4.26 10.41 -10.40
C ALA A 243 -5.45 11.39 -10.43
N GLU A 244 -6.59 11.03 -9.82
CA GLU A 244 -7.80 11.84 -9.84
C GLU A 244 -7.85 12.89 -8.71
N ILE A 245 -7.46 12.55 -7.48
CA ILE A 245 -7.57 13.45 -6.32
C ILE A 245 -6.22 13.88 -5.72
N GLY A 246 -5.11 13.40 -6.28
CA GLY A 246 -3.76 13.70 -5.82
C GLY A 246 -3.30 12.85 -4.64
N PRO A 247 -1.98 12.75 -4.42
CA PRO A 247 -1.41 11.87 -3.40
C PRO A 247 -1.76 12.28 -1.97
N ASN A 248 -1.80 13.59 -1.66
CA ASN A 248 -2.11 14.09 -0.31
C ASN A 248 -3.50 13.65 0.16
N ARG A 249 -4.51 13.69 -0.73
CA ARG A 249 -5.87 13.29 -0.39
C ARG A 249 -6.03 11.76 -0.39
N ALA A 250 -5.39 11.09 -1.35
CA ALA A 250 -5.40 9.64 -1.42
C ALA A 250 -4.73 8.99 -0.19
N GLY A 251 -3.64 9.59 0.29
CA GLY A 251 -2.88 9.13 1.46
C GLY A 251 -3.77 8.85 2.67
N VAL A 252 -4.69 9.77 2.99
CA VAL A 252 -5.53 9.68 4.21
C VAL A 252 -6.43 8.44 4.23
N PHE A 253 -6.74 7.85 3.06
CA PHE A 253 -7.51 6.60 3.01
C PHE A 253 -6.76 5.42 3.60
N LEU A 254 -5.43 5.46 3.70
CA LEU A 254 -4.65 4.43 4.39
C LEU A 254 -5.04 4.29 5.87
N HIS A 255 -5.59 5.34 6.50
CA HIS A 255 -6.14 5.25 7.86
C HIS A 255 -7.41 4.39 7.97
N LEU A 256 -8.02 3.98 6.85
CA LEU A 256 -9.08 2.97 6.85
C LEU A 256 -8.52 1.56 7.07
N MET A 257 -7.23 1.31 6.87
CA MET A 257 -6.66 -0.03 7.10
C MET A 257 -6.86 -0.51 8.54
N PRO A 258 -6.60 0.30 9.60
CA PRO A 258 -7.00 -0.03 10.98
C PRO A 258 -8.50 -0.32 11.15
N VAL A 259 -9.37 0.44 10.49
CA VAL A 259 -10.84 0.24 10.55
C VAL A 259 -11.20 -1.13 9.97
N PHE A 260 -10.67 -1.46 8.80
CA PHE A 260 -10.90 -2.76 8.17
C PHE A 260 -10.24 -3.90 8.95
N GLY A 261 -9.07 -3.68 9.55
CA GLY A 261 -8.44 -4.64 10.46
C GLY A 261 -9.32 -4.97 11.66
N ALA A 262 -9.88 -3.94 12.32
CA ALA A 262 -10.81 -4.12 13.42
C ALA A 262 -12.09 -4.84 12.99
N LEU A 263 -12.67 -4.47 11.83
CA LEU A 263 -13.85 -5.13 11.27
C LEU A 263 -13.59 -6.62 10.97
N LEU A 264 -12.45 -6.93 10.37
CA LEU A 264 -12.05 -8.31 10.11
C LEU A 264 -11.82 -9.09 11.41
N SER A 265 -11.28 -8.45 12.46
CA SER A 265 -11.14 -9.05 13.79
C SER A 265 -12.50 -9.45 14.38
N VAL A 266 -13.47 -8.53 14.36
CA VAL A 266 -14.85 -8.79 14.82
C VAL A 266 -15.50 -9.92 14.02
N MET A 267 -15.37 -9.92 12.69
CA MET A 267 -16.02 -10.92 11.83
C MET A 267 -15.38 -12.31 11.91
N ILE A 268 -14.05 -12.39 11.95
CA ILE A 268 -13.30 -13.65 11.87
C ILE A 268 -13.11 -14.26 13.26
N LEU A 269 -12.75 -13.43 14.26
CA LEU A 269 -12.47 -13.89 15.62
C LEU A 269 -13.72 -13.86 16.52
N GLN A 270 -14.87 -13.42 16.00
CA GLN A 270 -16.11 -13.26 16.76
C GLN A 270 -15.94 -12.37 18.00
N GLU A 271 -15.00 -11.41 17.94
CA GLU A 271 -14.83 -10.39 18.99
C GLU A 271 -16.05 -9.46 19.00
N GLY A 272 -16.53 -9.08 20.19
CA GLY A 272 -17.63 -8.11 20.33
C GLY A 272 -17.25 -6.70 19.84
N ILE A 273 -18.23 -5.94 19.38
CA ILE A 273 -18.03 -4.52 19.05
C ILE A 273 -17.90 -3.73 20.37
N ALA A 274 -16.70 -3.25 20.65
CA ALA A 274 -16.41 -2.35 21.76
C ALA A 274 -16.50 -0.85 21.38
N VAL A 275 -16.55 0.01 22.40
CA VAL A 275 -16.65 1.48 22.25
C VAL A 275 -15.47 2.05 21.45
N TYR A 276 -14.26 1.52 21.63
CA TYR A 276 -13.08 2.00 20.90
C TYR A 276 -13.18 1.72 19.39
N HIS A 277 -13.91 0.69 18.95
CA HIS A 277 -14.16 0.45 17.53
C HIS A 277 -14.99 1.59 16.92
N LEU A 278 -16.06 1.97 17.61
CA LEU A 278 -16.95 3.05 17.17
C LEU A 278 -16.22 4.40 17.20
N ALA A 279 -15.59 4.73 18.33
CA ALA A 279 -14.88 5.99 18.51
C ALA A 279 -13.75 6.16 17.47
N GLY A 280 -12.92 5.13 17.31
CA GLY A 280 -11.82 5.14 16.35
C GLY A 280 -12.30 5.24 14.90
N ALA A 281 -13.33 4.48 14.51
CA ALA A 281 -13.92 4.57 13.17
C ALA A 281 -14.50 5.96 12.90
N THR A 282 -15.25 6.55 13.85
CA THR A 282 -15.80 7.90 13.71
C THR A 282 -14.71 8.94 13.51
N LEU A 283 -13.61 8.87 14.26
CA LEU A 283 -12.45 9.76 14.08
C LEU A 283 -11.82 9.59 12.70
N VAL A 284 -11.60 8.35 12.25
CA VAL A 284 -11.06 8.07 10.90
C VAL A 284 -11.95 8.67 9.80
N PHE A 285 -13.25 8.39 9.82
CA PHE A 285 -14.19 8.91 8.81
C PHE A 285 -14.29 10.44 8.84
N THR A 286 -14.30 11.04 10.04
CA THR A 286 -14.32 12.49 10.20
C THR A 286 -13.06 13.12 9.61
N GLY A 287 -11.88 12.59 9.95
CA GLY A 287 -10.60 13.08 9.44
C GLY A 287 -10.47 12.97 7.92
N ILE A 288 -10.89 11.84 7.33
CA ILE A 288 -10.94 11.66 5.86
C ILE A 288 -11.87 12.69 5.23
N THR A 289 -13.06 12.90 5.80
CA THR A 289 -14.04 13.86 5.32
C THR A 289 -13.50 15.28 5.35
N MET A 290 -12.86 15.70 6.45
CA MET A 290 -12.21 17.02 6.57
C MET A 290 -11.09 17.18 5.52
N SER A 291 -10.24 16.16 5.37
CA SER A 291 -9.12 16.20 4.43
C SER A 291 -9.56 16.22 2.96
N THR A 292 -10.75 15.71 2.64
CA THR A 292 -11.25 15.62 1.25
C THR A 292 -12.18 16.77 0.88
N ARG A 293 -12.90 17.38 1.84
CA ARG A 293 -13.87 18.48 1.58
C ARG A 293 -13.25 19.81 1.18
N THR A 294 -11.98 20.07 1.49
CA THR A 294 -11.32 21.36 1.21
C THR A 294 -10.88 21.48 -0.27
N ALA A 295 -11.68 20.93 -1.18
CA ALA A 295 -11.42 20.84 -2.61
C ALA A 295 -12.19 21.89 -3.42
N ARG A 296 -12.28 23.10 -2.88
CA ARG A 296 -12.68 24.29 -3.66
C ARG A 296 -11.49 25.22 -3.76
#